data_AF-A0A3W0PNP1-F1
#
_entry.id   AF-A0A3W0PNP1-F1
#
_cell.length_a   1.000
_cell.length_b   1.000
_cell.length_c   1.000
_cell.angle_alpha   90.00
_cell.angle_beta   90.00
_cell.angle_gamma   90.00
#
_symmetry.space_group_name_H-M   'P 1'
#
loop_
_entity.id
_entity.type
_entity.pdbx_description
1 polymer ?
#
loop_
_entity_poly.entity_id
_entity_poly.type
_entity_poly.pdbx_seq_one_letter_code
_entity_poly.pdbx_strand_id
1 'polypeptide(L)'
;MTIDKRALREVAERATQGPWKLFSDIDTKTFSIHTPRDKRCENVIKWGGFDCQPNAEANAEFIAAFNPKVALALLDENIQLQRAKDALEAVALALRDDMRDAREQLEEAEKQIVELSRAASVNSQWKPDVCPVTGRKFFMWIEHETLGYVPTYGGPFDSYTIPTRDSSGEFSCERYDHDLGGWVGGEFIGLYLIDDDEQCRVCELEERIAELEARTVNLSKLSVGEVMHMSGFSRDYAEGWCAGNDNAIHEIRTAGIKVKGD
;
A
#
# COMPACT_ATOMS: atom_id res chain seq x y z
N MET A 1 -58.19 -13.22 -7.42
CA MET A 1 -59.45 -12.62 -6.93
C MET A 1 -59.07 -11.52 -5.97
N THR A 2 -59.39 -10.26 -6.27
CA THR A 2 -59.08 -9.12 -5.38
C THR A 2 -60.28 -8.90 -4.47
N ILE A 3 -60.10 -9.06 -3.17
CA ILE A 3 -61.16 -8.84 -2.19
C ILE A 3 -61.26 -7.33 -1.93
N ASP A 4 -62.44 -6.76 -2.16
CA ASP A 4 -62.72 -5.38 -1.79
C ASP A 4 -62.96 -5.27 -0.28
N LYS A 5 -61.87 -4.99 0.45
CA LYS A 5 -61.87 -4.85 1.91
C LYS A 5 -62.73 -3.68 2.39
N ARG A 6 -62.92 -2.64 1.57
CA ARG A 6 -63.73 -1.48 1.92
C ARG A 6 -65.21 -1.86 1.86
N ALA A 7 -65.63 -2.49 0.77
CA ALA A 7 -66.98 -3.02 0.64
C ALA A 7 -67.32 -4.02 1.75
N LEU A 8 -66.37 -4.91 2.11
CA LEU A 8 -66.56 -5.85 3.22
C LEU A 8 -66.72 -5.13 4.58
N ARG A 9 -65.92 -4.10 4.85
CA ARG A 9 -66.05 -3.28 6.05
C ARG A 9 -67.41 -2.58 6.11
N GLU A 10 -67.83 -1.94 5.02
CA GLU A 10 -69.12 -1.23 4.94
C GLU A 10 -70.33 -2.17 5.15
N VAL A 11 -70.23 -3.43 4.69
CA VAL A 11 -71.25 -4.45 4.92
C VAL A 11 -71.22 -4.93 6.37
N ALA A 12 -70.04 -5.18 6.94
CA ALA A 12 -69.89 -5.63 8.32
C ALA A 12 -70.33 -4.56 9.34
N GLU A 13 -70.06 -3.27 9.10
CA GLU A 13 -70.50 -2.17 9.97
C GLU A 13 -72.03 -2.01 9.99
N ARG A 14 -72.70 -2.25 8.86
CA ARG A 14 -74.17 -2.19 8.76
C ARG A 14 -74.89 -3.40 9.33
N ALA A 15 -74.19 -4.52 9.50
CA ALA A 15 -74.78 -5.75 10.03
C ALA A 15 -75.04 -5.65 11.54
N THR A 16 -75.87 -6.57 12.07
CA THR A 16 -76.18 -6.63 13.50
C THR A 16 -74.92 -6.91 14.32
N GLN A 17 -74.50 -5.93 15.12
CA GLN A 17 -73.30 -6.04 15.94
C GLN A 17 -73.51 -6.93 17.16
N GLY A 18 -72.41 -7.50 17.67
CA GLY A 18 -72.39 -8.32 18.89
C GLY A 18 -72.12 -9.81 18.62
N PRO A 19 -72.02 -10.62 19.69
CA PRO A 19 -71.79 -12.06 19.54
C PRO A 19 -73.02 -12.70 18.89
N TRP A 20 -72.78 -13.56 17.91
CA TRP A 20 -73.81 -14.38 17.27
C TRP A 20 -73.70 -15.80 17.82
N LYS A 21 -74.84 -16.48 18.04
CA LYS A 21 -74.88 -17.87 18.50
C LYS A 21 -75.78 -18.71 17.62
N LEU A 22 -75.32 -19.95 17.38
CA LEU A 22 -76.11 -20.99 16.77
C LEU A 22 -77.25 -21.41 17.70
N PHE A 23 -78.43 -21.58 17.12
CA PHE A 23 -79.59 -22.19 17.74
C PHE A 23 -80.12 -23.30 16.82
N SER A 24 -80.36 -24.48 17.40
CA SER A 24 -80.95 -25.62 16.73
C SER A 24 -82.32 -25.93 17.32
N ASP A 25 -83.32 -26.04 16.45
CA ASP A 25 -84.64 -26.56 16.79
C ASP A 25 -84.74 -28.00 16.27
N ILE A 26 -84.83 -28.95 17.20
CA ILE A 26 -84.87 -30.39 16.94
C ILE A 26 -86.18 -30.79 16.26
N ASP A 27 -87.29 -30.13 16.61
CA ASP A 27 -88.63 -30.49 16.12
C ASP A 27 -88.82 -30.03 14.67
N THR A 28 -88.26 -28.87 14.32
CA THR A 28 -88.36 -28.30 12.97
C THR A 28 -87.11 -28.50 12.11
N LYS A 29 -86.10 -29.22 12.62
CA LYS A 29 -84.78 -29.43 11.99
C LYS A 29 -84.20 -28.14 11.39
N THR A 30 -84.35 -27.03 12.12
CA THR A 30 -83.95 -25.70 11.66
C THR A 30 -82.74 -25.22 12.44
N PHE A 31 -81.72 -24.73 11.72
CA PHE A 31 -80.54 -24.08 12.28
C PHE A 31 -80.64 -22.58 12.01
N SER A 32 -80.50 -21.75 13.05
CA SER A 32 -80.65 -20.30 12.97
C SER A 32 -79.63 -19.58 13.85
N ILE A 33 -79.36 -18.32 13.53
CA ILE A 33 -78.39 -17.50 14.26
C ILE A 33 -79.12 -16.39 15.00
N HIS A 34 -78.79 -16.19 16.29
CA HIS A 34 -79.37 -15.15 17.15
C HIS A 34 -78.32 -14.37 17.93
N THR A 35 -78.75 -13.22 18.48
CA THR A 35 -78.00 -12.55 19.54
C THR A 35 -78.35 -13.17 20.92
N PRO A 36 -77.38 -13.35 21.84
CA PRO A 36 -77.61 -14.05 23.12
C PRO A 36 -78.66 -13.46 24.07
N ARG A 37 -79.11 -12.22 23.83
CA ARG A 37 -80.06 -11.49 24.68
C ARG A 37 -81.46 -11.38 24.06
N ASP A 38 -81.66 -11.97 22.89
CA ASP A 38 -82.93 -11.94 22.19
C ASP A 38 -83.96 -12.86 22.88
N LYS A 39 -85.15 -12.32 23.18
CA LYS A 39 -86.26 -13.06 23.80
C LYS A 39 -87.04 -13.88 22.75
N ARG A 40 -86.33 -14.52 21.81
CA ARG A 40 -86.87 -15.27 20.67
C ARG A 40 -87.69 -14.42 19.70
N CYS A 41 -87.39 -13.13 19.58
CA CYS A 41 -88.06 -12.23 18.66
C CYS A 41 -87.20 -12.08 17.40
N GLU A 42 -87.29 -13.09 16.53
CA GLU A 42 -86.75 -13.14 15.15
C GLU A 42 -85.32 -13.72 14.99
N ASN A 43 -85.14 -14.51 13.92
CA ASN A 43 -83.84 -15.10 13.56
C ASN A 43 -83.01 -14.06 12.79
N VAL A 44 -81.74 -13.84 13.16
CA VAL A 44 -80.82 -12.97 12.39
C VAL A 44 -80.60 -13.58 10.99
N ILE A 45 -80.46 -14.91 10.93
CA ILE A 45 -80.40 -15.67 9.68
C ILE A 45 -81.20 -16.97 9.87
N LYS A 46 -82.13 -17.24 8.93
CA LYS A 46 -82.82 -18.52 8.75
C LYS A 46 -82.68 -18.94 7.29
N TRP A 47 -81.66 -19.73 6.98
CA TRP A 47 -81.31 -20.12 5.61
C TRP A 47 -81.08 -21.62 5.51
N GLY A 48 -81.78 -22.28 4.59
CA GLY A 48 -81.74 -23.74 4.40
C GLY A 48 -80.53 -24.25 3.60
N GLY A 49 -79.58 -23.38 3.24
CA GLY A 49 -78.46 -23.73 2.37
C GLY A 49 -78.84 -23.82 0.88
N PHE A 50 -77.83 -24.03 0.02
CA PHE A 50 -78.02 -24.45 -1.37
C PHE A 50 -78.14 -25.99 -1.49
N ASP A 51 -77.80 -26.70 -0.43
CA ASP A 51 -77.73 -28.17 -0.33
C ASP A 51 -78.93 -28.78 0.41
N CYS A 52 -79.95 -27.99 0.73
CA CYS A 52 -81.23 -28.42 1.32
C CYS A 52 -81.20 -28.95 2.76
N GLN A 53 -80.05 -28.87 3.48
CA GLN A 53 -79.81 -29.05 4.94
C GLN A 53 -78.58 -29.87 5.41
N PRO A 54 -77.90 -30.72 4.60
CA PRO A 54 -76.79 -31.57 5.10
C PRO A 54 -75.69 -30.83 5.86
N ASN A 55 -75.32 -29.61 5.41
CA ASN A 55 -74.31 -28.78 6.08
C ASN A 55 -74.88 -27.58 6.85
N ALA A 56 -76.20 -27.54 7.08
CA ALA A 56 -76.85 -26.35 7.64
C ALA A 56 -76.33 -25.98 9.04
N GLU A 57 -76.04 -26.98 9.87
CA GLU A 57 -75.45 -26.77 11.19
C GLU A 57 -74.05 -26.12 11.10
N ALA A 58 -73.15 -26.73 10.31
CA ALA A 58 -71.78 -26.26 10.12
C ALA A 58 -71.73 -24.87 9.48
N ASN A 59 -72.59 -24.58 8.51
CA ASN A 59 -72.69 -23.26 7.88
C ASN A 59 -73.15 -22.19 8.88
N ALA A 60 -74.15 -22.51 9.71
CA ALA A 60 -74.65 -21.58 10.71
C ALA A 60 -73.63 -21.35 11.83
N GLU A 61 -72.89 -22.38 12.25
CA GLU A 61 -71.77 -22.26 13.18
C GLU A 61 -70.65 -21.38 12.61
N PHE A 62 -70.25 -21.61 11.36
CA PHE A 62 -69.22 -20.80 10.68
C PHE A 62 -69.62 -19.32 10.62
N ILE A 63 -70.85 -19.00 10.21
CA ILE A 63 -71.33 -17.61 10.12
C ILE A 63 -71.47 -16.97 11.51
N ALA A 64 -71.90 -17.74 12.53
CA ALA A 64 -71.97 -17.23 13.90
C ALA A 64 -70.57 -16.93 14.48
N ALA A 65 -69.58 -17.78 14.17
CA ALA A 65 -68.19 -17.56 14.54
C ALA A 65 -67.58 -16.38 13.77
N PHE A 66 -67.84 -16.27 12.46
CA PHE A 66 -67.42 -15.17 11.59
C PHE A 66 -68.47 -14.03 11.56
N ASN A 67 -68.94 -13.64 12.74
CA ASN A 67 -69.88 -12.52 12.86
C ASN A 67 -69.21 -11.18 12.50
N PRO A 68 -70.00 -10.11 12.30
CA PRO A 68 -69.49 -8.81 11.87
C PRO A 68 -68.39 -8.24 12.78
N LYS A 69 -68.46 -8.49 14.10
CA LYS A 69 -67.42 -8.05 15.05
C LYS A 69 -66.08 -8.72 14.76
N VAL A 70 -66.08 -10.02 14.49
CA VAL A 70 -64.85 -10.77 14.16
C VAL A 70 -64.32 -10.35 12.79
N ALA A 71 -65.20 -10.17 11.80
CA ALA A 71 -64.80 -9.69 10.47
C ALA A 71 -64.12 -8.31 10.54
N LEU A 72 -64.68 -7.37 11.30
CA LEU A 72 -64.09 -6.04 11.49
C LEU A 72 -62.73 -6.09 12.19
N ALA A 73 -62.61 -6.92 13.24
CA ALA A 73 -61.34 -7.11 13.95
C ALA A 73 -60.25 -7.67 13.03
N LEU A 74 -60.57 -8.69 12.22
CA LEU A 74 -59.63 -9.25 11.25
C LEU A 74 -59.25 -8.26 10.14
N LEU A 75 -60.18 -7.40 9.71
CA LEU A 75 -59.88 -6.32 8.77
C LEU A 75 -58.96 -5.26 9.39
N ASP A 76 -59.14 -4.93 10.67
CA ASP A 76 -58.25 -4.03 11.39
C ASP A 76 -56.85 -4.63 11.54
N GLU A 77 -56.74 -5.89 11.96
CA GLU A 77 -55.47 -6.63 12.01
C GLU A 77 -54.77 -6.66 10.65
N ASN A 78 -55.53 -6.87 9.58
CA ASN A 78 -54.97 -6.87 8.23
C ASN A 78 -54.41 -5.50 7.81
N ILE A 79 -55.09 -4.41 8.18
CA ILE A 79 -54.59 -3.05 7.95
C ILE A 79 -53.31 -2.80 8.77
N GLN A 80 -53.28 -3.24 10.04
CA GLN A 80 -52.08 -3.11 10.87
C GLN A 80 -50.90 -3.91 10.31
N LEU A 81 -51.13 -5.14 9.87
CA LEU A 81 -50.11 -5.97 9.22
C LEU A 81 -49.59 -5.33 7.93
N GLN A 82 -50.47 -4.73 7.13
CA GLN A 82 -50.04 -4.01 5.92
C GLN A 82 -49.15 -2.82 6.26
N ARG A 83 -49.55 -2.00 7.24
CA ARG A 83 -48.73 -0.86 7.71
C ARG A 83 -47.37 -1.30 8.26
N ALA A 84 -47.35 -2.37 9.05
CA ALA A 84 -46.11 -2.93 9.60
C ALA A 84 -45.20 -3.47 8.48
N LYS A 85 -45.77 -4.12 7.47
CA LYS A 85 -45.05 -4.57 6.28
C LYS A 85 -44.44 -3.38 5.53
N ASP A 86 -45.22 -2.36 5.24
CA ASP A 86 -44.77 -1.17 4.49
C ASP A 86 -43.66 -0.43 5.27
N ALA A 87 -43.78 -0.35 6.60
CA ALA A 87 -42.75 0.22 7.46
C ALA A 87 -41.45 -0.61 7.46
N LEU A 88 -41.55 -1.94 7.53
CA LEU A 88 -40.39 -2.83 7.46
C LEU A 88 -39.69 -2.74 6.10
N GLU A 89 -40.46 -2.63 5.01
CA GLU A 89 -39.93 -2.44 3.67
C GLU A 89 -39.19 -1.10 3.54
N ALA A 90 -39.74 -0.02 4.09
CA ALA A 90 -39.06 1.27 4.14
C ALA A 90 -37.75 1.22 4.92
N VAL A 91 -37.73 0.55 6.09
CA VAL A 91 -36.50 0.37 6.89
C VAL A 91 -35.47 -0.49 6.14
N ALA A 92 -35.90 -1.56 5.46
CA ALA A 92 -35.01 -2.40 4.68
C ALA A 92 -34.38 -1.67 3.49
N LEU A 93 -35.11 -0.75 2.86
CA LEU A 93 -34.58 0.14 1.82
C LEU A 93 -33.56 1.12 2.39
N ALA A 94 -33.86 1.80 3.49
CA ALA A 94 -32.93 2.71 4.15
C ALA A 94 -31.62 1.99 4.55
N LEU A 95 -31.73 0.80 5.16
CA LEU A 95 -30.56 0.01 5.54
C LEU A 95 -29.72 -0.41 4.32
N ARG A 96 -30.37 -0.70 3.18
CA ARG A 96 -29.65 -1.04 1.94
C ARG A 96 -28.85 0.15 1.42
N ASP A 97 -29.40 1.35 1.54
CA ASP A 97 -28.72 2.58 1.12
C ASP A 97 -27.58 2.92 2.07
N ASP A 98 -27.79 2.85 3.39
CA ASP A 98 -26.73 3.01 4.40
C ASP A 98 -25.57 2.03 4.19
N MET A 99 -25.87 0.77 3.86
CA MET A 99 -24.86 -0.26 3.58
C MET A 99 -24.09 0.01 2.28
N ARG A 100 -24.71 0.67 1.29
CA ARG A 100 -24.02 1.10 0.06
C ARG A 100 -23.06 2.23 0.39
N ASP A 101 -23.53 3.25 1.09
CA ASP A 101 -22.72 4.42 1.47
C ASP A 101 -21.54 4.00 2.35
N ALA A 102 -21.76 3.09 3.30
CA ALA A 102 -20.69 2.54 4.13
C ALA A 102 -19.64 1.78 3.31
N ARG A 103 -20.05 1.07 2.26
CA ARG A 103 -19.12 0.38 1.36
C ARG A 103 -18.31 1.34 0.51
N GLU A 104 -18.90 2.43 0.04
CA GLU A 104 -18.20 3.48 -0.71
C GLU A 104 -17.16 4.18 0.18
N GLN A 105 -17.53 4.53 1.42
CA GLN A 105 -16.59 5.08 2.40
C GLN A 105 -15.45 4.11 2.71
N LEU A 106 -15.72 2.80 2.80
CA LEU A 106 -14.70 1.79 3.01
C LEU A 106 -13.71 1.74 1.84
N GLU A 107 -14.19 1.77 0.60
CA GLU A 107 -13.33 1.77 -0.59
C GLU A 107 -12.47 3.04 -0.67
N GLU A 108 -13.02 4.19 -0.30
CA GLU A 108 -12.25 5.44 -0.22
C GLU A 108 -11.19 5.39 0.87
N ALA A 109 -11.54 4.90 2.06
CA ALA A 109 -10.59 4.74 3.16
C ALA A 109 -9.46 3.75 2.80
N GLU A 110 -9.76 2.66 2.10
CA GLU A 110 -8.75 1.72 1.60
C GLU A 110 -7.77 2.40 0.64
N LYS A 111 -8.26 3.22 -0.30
CA LYS A 111 -7.39 4.01 -1.20
C LYS A 111 -6.49 4.96 -0.42
N GLN A 112 -7.03 5.66 0.57
CA GLN A 112 -6.25 6.57 1.42
C GLN A 112 -5.19 5.82 2.24
N ILE A 113 -5.50 4.63 2.77
CA ILE A 113 -4.53 3.80 3.50
C ILE A 113 -3.38 3.39 2.59
N VAL A 114 -3.65 3.00 1.33
CA VAL A 114 -2.60 2.65 0.37
C VAL A 114 -1.69 3.85 0.08
N GLU A 115 -2.28 5.03 -0.13
CA GLU A 115 -1.53 6.26 -0.38
C GLU A 115 -0.68 6.69 0.83
N LEU A 116 -1.27 6.67 2.03
CA LEU A 116 -0.57 6.96 3.28
C LEU A 116 0.56 5.94 3.54
N SER A 117 0.34 4.66 3.23
CA SER A 117 1.36 3.63 3.38
C SER A 117 2.53 3.85 2.41
N ARG A 118 2.26 4.25 1.17
CA ARG A 118 3.29 4.67 0.21
C ARG A 118 4.07 5.86 0.74
N ALA A 119 3.40 6.92 1.19
CA ALA A 119 4.05 8.10 1.74
C ALA A 119 4.89 7.79 3.00
N ALA A 120 4.39 6.94 3.89
CA ALA A 120 5.11 6.50 5.08
C ALA A 120 6.36 5.67 4.75
N SER A 121 6.29 4.81 3.73
CA SER A 121 7.46 4.08 3.23
C SER A 121 8.55 5.03 2.76
N VAL A 122 8.18 6.07 2.02
CA VAL A 122 9.12 7.09 1.55
C VAL A 122 9.71 7.90 2.70
N ASN A 123 8.88 8.30 3.67
CA ASN A 123 9.32 9.16 4.77
C ASN A 123 10.23 8.43 5.79
N SER A 124 10.09 7.10 5.91
CA SER A 124 10.92 6.29 6.81
C SER A 124 12.27 5.89 6.22
N GLN A 125 12.44 6.09 4.91
CA GLN A 125 13.62 5.62 4.19
C GLN A 125 14.72 6.68 4.20
N TRP A 126 15.92 6.25 4.60
CA TRP A 126 17.08 7.13 4.75
C TRP A 126 17.41 7.82 3.43
N LYS A 127 17.25 9.15 3.42
CA LYS A 127 17.53 10.04 2.28
C LYS A 127 18.51 11.13 2.71
N PRO A 128 19.80 10.99 2.41
CA PRO A 128 20.70 12.14 2.47
C PRO A 128 20.38 13.13 1.34
N ASP A 129 20.68 14.42 1.53
CA ASP A 129 20.50 15.44 0.48
C ASP A 129 21.52 15.31 -0.66
N VAL A 130 22.64 14.66 -0.36
CA VAL A 130 23.74 14.37 -1.27
C VAL A 130 24.12 12.91 -1.13
N CYS A 131 24.32 12.21 -2.24
CA CYS A 131 24.74 10.82 -2.26
C CYS A 131 26.08 10.69 -1.53
N PRO A 132 26.19 9.83 -0.49
CA PRO A 132 27.39 9.72 0.32
C PRO A 132 28.60 9.16 -0.44
N VAL A 133 28.37 8.42 -1.54
CA VAL A 133 29.43 7.79 -2.32
C VAL A 133 29.84 8.64 -3.53
N THR A 134 28.86 9.18 -4.27
CA THR A 134 29.13 9.89 -5.53
C THR A 134 29.11 11.41 -5.41
N GLY A 135 28.61 11.97 -4.32
CA GLY A 135 28.42 13.41 -4.17
C GLY A 135 27.30 14.02 -5.03
N ARG A 136 26.55 13.20 -5.79
CA ARG A 136 25.40 13.65 -6.59
C ARG A 136 24.27 14.16 -5.69
N LYS A 137 23.57 15.22 -6.09
CA LYS A 137 22.44 15.77 -5.32
C LYS A 137 21.21 14.88 -5.46
N PHE A 138 20.41 14.80 -4.40
CA PHE A 138 19.09 14.18 -4.46
C PHE A 138 18.25 14.86 -5.56
N PHE A 139 17.57 14.05 -6.37
CA PHE A 139 16.72 14.54 -7.45
C PHE A 139 15.25 14.24 -7.16
N MET A 140 14.86 12.95 -7.13
CA MET A 140 13.50 12.54 -6.81
C MET A 140 13.45 11.10 -6.32
N TRP A 141 12.25 10.64 -5.97
CA TRP A 141 12.01 9.22 -5.71
C TRP A 141 11.45 8.56 -6.95
N ILE A 142 11.89 7.33 -7.22
CA ILE A 142 11.47 6.57 -8.40
C ILE A 142 11.12 5.14 -7.96
N GLU A 143 10.06 4.57 -8.53
CA GLU A 143 9.67 3.18 -8.29
C GLU A 143 10.61 2.22 -9.01
N HIS A 144 11.26 1.35 -8.25
CA HIS A 144 12.14 0.29 -8.71
C HIS A 144 11.46 -1.07 -8.58
N GLU A 145 11.59 -1.93 -9.59
CA GLU A 145 10.90 -3.22 -9.63
C GLU A 145 11.27 -4.13 -8.45
N THR A 146 12.54 -4.12 -8.04
CA THR A 146 13.06 -5.01 -6.98
C THR A 146 13.28 -4.30 -5.65
N LEU A 147 13.50 -2.99 -5.65
CA LEU A 147 13.89 -2.22 -4.46
C LEU A 147 12.74 -1.37 -3.91
N GLY A 148 11.59 -1.37 -4.61
CA GLY A 148 10.46 -0.51 -4.29
C GLY A 148 10.77 0.96 -4.59
N TYR A 149 10.20 1.88 -3.84
CA TYR A 149 10.45 3.30 -4.02
C TYR A 149 11.85 3.65 -3.50
N VAL A 150 12.75 4.15 -4.35
CA VAL A 150 14.14 4.44 -3.99
C VAL A 150 14.49 5.91 -4.21
N PRO A 151 15.35 6.50 -3.36
CA PRO A 151 15.82 7.86 -3.57
C PRO A 151 16.88 7.85 -4.67
N THR A 152 16.74 8.72 -5.66
CA THR A 152 17.69 8.83 -6.76
C THR A 152 18.42 10.17 -6.77
N TYR A 153 19.66 10.14 -7.26
CA TYR A 153 20.60 11.24 -7.21
C TYR A 153 21.18 11.51 -8.61
N GLY A 154 21.38 12.77 -8.97
CA GLY A 154 21.83 13.15 -10.31
C GLY A 154 21.09 14.38 -10.81
N GLY A 155 20.38 14.23 -11.93
CA GLY A 155 19.66 15.32 -12.57
C GLY A 155 18.55 14.86 -13.53
N PRO A 156 18.04 15.77 -14.36
CA PRO A 156 16.85 15.54 -15.19
C PRO A 156 17.07 14.61 -16.38
N PHE A 157 18.32 14.28 -16.72
CA PHE A 157 18.66 13.35 -17.80
C PHE A 157 18.84 11.94 -17.24
N ASP A 158 19.68 11.84 -16.21
CA ASP A 158 20.02 10.57 -15.57
C ASP A 158 19.92 10.68 -14.05
N SER A 159 19.30 9.67 -13.46
CA SER A 159 19.15 9.54 -12.02
C SER A 159 19.64 8.19 -11.55
N TYR A 160 20.33 8.16 -10.42
CA TYR A 160 21.06 6.99 -9.97
C TYR A 160 20.70 6.60 -8.54
N THR A 161 20.65 5.31 -8.25
CA THR A 161 20.55 4.84 -6.86
C THR A 161 21.82 5.13 -6.06
N ILE A 162 21.74 5.07 -4.73
CA ILE A 162 22.95 5.08 -3.90
C ILE A 162 23.76 3.82 -4.24
N PRO A 163 25.06 3.94 -4.54
CA PRO A 163 25.86 2.79 -4.93
C PRO A 163 25.92 1.75 -3.83
N THR A 164 25.81 0.49 -4.22
CA THR A 164 25.95 -0.67 -3.35
C THR A 164 27.23 -1.42 -3.67
N ARG A 165 27.88 -1.93 -2.63
CA ARG A 165 29.07 -2.74 -2.75
C ARG A 165 28.68 -4.20 -2.97
N ASP A 166 29.25 -4.83 -3.99
CA ASP A 166 29.05 -6.26 -4.23
C ASP A 166 30.06 -7.13 -3.46
N SER A 167 30.02 -8.45 -3.68
CA SER A 167 30.93 -9.41 -3.05
C SER A 167 32.38 -9.32 -3.55
N SER A 168 32.61 -8.74 -4.73
CA SER A 168 33.95 -8.45 -5.25
C SER A 168 34.55 -7.19 -4.64
N GLY A 169 33.72 -6.38 -4.00
CA GLY A 169 34.08 -5.12 -3.37
C GLY A 169 33.92 -3.91 -4.27
N GLU A 170 33.37 -4.10 -5.47
CA GLU A 170 33.11 -3.04 -6.46
C GLU A 170 31.77 -2.35 -6.15
N PHE A 171 31.75 -1.03 -6.34
CA PHE A 171 30.55 -0.23 -6.18
C PHE A 171 29.84 -0.04 -7.52
N SER A 172 28.57 -0.43 -7.56
CA SER A 172 27.68 -0.21 -8.70
C SER A 172 26.40 0.49 -8.28
N CYS A 173 25.78 1.20 -9.21
CA CYS A 173 24.47 1.83 -9.01
C CYS A 173 23.57 1.58 -10.22
N GLU A 174 22.26 1.59 -9.99
CA GLU A 174 21.26 1.46 -11.06
C GLU A 174 20.93 2.84 -11.61
N ARG A 175 20.81 2.95 -12.95
CA ARG A 175 20.52 4.20 -13.65
C ARG A 175 19.06 4.18 -14.11
N TYR A 176 18.35 5.27 -13.88
CA TYR A 176 17.08 5.58 -14.47
C TYR A 176 17.29 6.64 -15.56
N ASP A 177 16.96 6.26 -16.79
CA ASP A 177 17.06 7.10 -17.98
C ASP A 177 15.72 7.82 -18.17
N HIS A 178 15.72 9.15 -17.99
CA HIS A 178 14.48 9.94 -18.06
C HIS A 178 13.97 10.16 -19.48
N ASP A 179 14.84 10.06 -20.48
CA ASP A 179 14.45 10.15 -21.89
C ASP A 179 13.73 8.86 -22.32
N LEU A 180 14.20 7.71 -21.84
CA LEU A 180 13.55 6.41 -22.04
C LEU A 180 12.33 6.20 -21.12
N GLY A 181 12.35 6.79 -19.93
CA GLY A 181 11.35 6.59 -18.88
C GLY A 181 11.47 5.23 -18.17
N GLY A 182 12.70 4.71 -18.00
CA GLY A 182 12.91 3.38 -17.45
C GLY A 182 14.28 3.14 -16.82
N TRP A 183 14.36 2.08 -16.02
CA TRP A 183 15.60 1.58 -15.46
C TRP A 183 16.44 0.89 -16.53
N VAL A 184 17.73 1.20 -16.55
CA VAL A 184 18.71 0.65 -17.48
C VAL A 184 19.89 0.06 -16.71
N GLY A 185 20.64 -0.83 -17.37
CA GLY A 185 21.73 -1.59 -16.75
C GLY A 185 22.68 -0.73 -15.95
N GLY A 186 23.07 -1.22 -14.77
CA GLY A 186 23.83 -0.48 -13.77
C GLY A 186 25.19 0.02 -14.26
N GLU A 187 25.63 1.14 -13.68
CA GLU A 187 26.91 1.77 -13.95
C GLU A 187 27.92 1.42 -12.85
N PHE A 188 29.12 1.00 -13.27
CA PHE A 188 30.26 0.80 -12.39
C PHE A 188 30.94 2.13 -12.09
N ILE A 189 31.23 2.40 -10.83
CA ILE A 189 31.70 3.73 -10.39
C ILE A 189 33.24 3.81 -10.33
N GLY A 190 33.93 2.66 -10.36
CA GLY A 190 35.40 2.61 -10.32
C GLY A 190 36.00 3.11 -9.01
N LEU A 191 35.20 3.15 -7.92
CA LEU A 191 35.65 3.48 -6.58
C LEU A 191 35.98 2.21 -5.80
N TYR A 192 37.07 2.25 -5.04
CA TYR A 192 37.49 1.19 -4.13
C TYR A 192 37.69 1.78 -2.73
N LEU A 193 37.31 1.03 -1.70
CA LEU A 193 37.62 1.41 -0.31
C LEU A 193 39.07 1.04 -0.02
N ILE A 194 39.83 2.03 0.47
CA ILE A 194 41.18 1.84 1.02
C ILE A 194 41.02 1.79 2.53
N ASP A 195 41.60 0.78 3.18
CA ASP A 195 41.59 0.71 4.64
C ASP A 195 42.70 1.60 5.25
N ASP A 196 42.56 1.90 6.54
CA ASP A 196 43.49 2.79 7.25
C ASP A 196 44.94 2.26 7.20
N ASP A 197 45.11 0.93 7.18
CA ASP A 197 46.42 0.28 7.11
C ASP A 197 47.07 0.50 5.74
N GLU A 198 46.32 0.31 4.65
CA GLU A 198 46.78 0.57 3.29
C GLU A 198 47.08 2.05 3.08
N GLN A 199 46.25 2.95 3.62
CA GLN A 199 46.53 4.38 3.61
C GLN A 199 47.83 4.71 4.36
N CYS A 200 48.06 4.12 5.54
CA CYS A 200 49.31 4.30 6.28
C CYS A 200 50.51 3.80 5.47
N ARG A 201 50.39 2.66 4.79
CA ARG A 201 51.47 2.12 3.94
C ARG A 201 51.78 3.03 2.77
N VAL A 202 50.78 3.65 2.15
CA VAL A 202 51.00 4.65 1.08
C VAL A 202 51.78 5.85 1.63
N CYS A 203 51.37 6.39 2.78
CA CYS A 203 52.09 7.50 3.42
C CYS A 203 53.55 7.14 3.74
N GLU A 204 53.81 5.96 4.33
CA GLU A 204 55.16 5.47 4.61
C GLU A 204 56.01 5.33 3.35
N LEU A 205 55.41 4.86 2.24
CA LEU A 205 56.08 4.74 0.96
C LEU A 205 56.39 6.12 0.35
N GLU A 206 55.46 7.06 0.42
CA GLU A 206 55.68 8.44 -0.03
C GLU A 206 56.81 9.12 0.75
N GLU A 207 56.85 8.96 2.07
CA GLU A 207 57.95 9.45 2.92
C GLU A 207 59.28 8.81 2.53
N ARG A 208 59.29 7.50 2.29
CA ARG A 208 60.50 6.79 1.87
C ARG A 208 60.98 7.24 0.49
N ILE A 209 60.07 7.48 -0.45
CA ILE A 209 60.40 8.02 -1.78
C ILE A 209 61.03 9.41 -1.61
N ALA A 210 60.41 10.30 -0.83
CA ALA A 210 60.95 11.64 -0.57
C ALA A 210 62.34 11.59 0.08
N GLU A 211 62.57 10.67 1.04
CA GLU A 211 63.88 10.45 1.64
C GLU A 211 64.92 10.02 0.58
N LEU A 212 64.55 9.10 -0.31
CA LEU A 212 65.42 8.61 -1.37
C LEU A 212 65.73 9.69 -2.41
N GLU A 213 64.74 10.51 -2.79
CA GLU A 213 64.89 11.64 -3.73
C GLU A 213 65.71 12.81 -3.15
N ALA A 214 65.79 12.91 -1.82
CA ALA A 214 66.64 13.88 -1.13
C ALA A 214 68.11 13.42 -1.03
N ARG A 215 68.39 12.11 -1.14
CA ARG A 215 69.75 11.60 -1.06
C ARG A 215 70.60 12.11 -2.20
N THR A 216 71.85 12.40 -1.87
CA THR A 216 72.84 12.94 -2.80
C THR A 216 74.08 12.07 -2.75
N VAL A 217 74.57 11.64 -3.91
CA VAL A 217 75.79 10.84 -4.02
C VAL A 217 77.00 11.75 -3.81
N ASN A 218 77.92 11.34 -2.95
CA ASN A 218 79.15 12.08 -2.70
C ASN A 218 80.27 11.54 -3.60
N LEU A 219 80.58 12.25 -4.67
CA LEU A 219 81.72 11.95 -5.54
C LEU A 219 82.61 13.19 -5.60
N SER A 220 83.80 13.11 -5.01
CA SER A 220 84.71 14.25 -4.92
C SER A 220 85.25 14.63 -6.30
N LYS A 221 85.11 15.90 -6.68
CA LYS A 221 85.76 16.45 -7.87
C LYS A 221 87.13 17.01 -7.50
N LEU A 222 88.19 16.35 -7.96
CA LEU A 222 89.58 16.76 -7.74
C LEU A 222 90.19 17.24 -9.06
N SER A 223 91.06 18.23 -8.95
CA SER A 223 91.86 18.70 -10.08
C SER A 223 92.96 17.70 -10.44
N VAL A 224 93.41 17.75 -11.70
CA VAL A 224 94.53 16.92 -12.17
C VAL A 224 95.76 17.07 -11.28
N GLY A 225 96.05 18.30 -10.80
CA GLY A 225 97.18 18.55 -9.89
C GLY A 225 97.04 17.87 -8.52
N GLU A 226 95.84 17.85 -7.94
CA GLU A 226 95.56 17.14 -6.67
C GLU A 226 95.68 15.63 -6.84
N VAL A 227 95.16 15.08 -7.95
CA VAL A 227 95.27 13.65 -8.26
C VAL A 227 96.72 13.26 -8.53
N MET A 228 97.49 14.09 -9.23
CA MET A 228 98.94 13.90 -9.42
C MET A 228 99.69 13.85 -8.09
N HIS A 229 99.36 14.72 -7.12
CA HIS A 229 99.98 14.68 -5.79
C HIS A 229 99.71 13.37 -5.05
N MET A 230 98.54 12.75 -5.25
CA MET A 230 98.18 11.48 -4.60
C MET A 230 98.68 10.24 -5.36
N SER A 231 98.87 10.34 -6.67
CA SER A 231 99.22 9.21 -7.55
C SER A 231 100.72 9.06 -7.85
N GLY A 232 101.57 9.88 -7.23
CA GLY A 232 103.02 9.87 -7.47
C GLY A 232 103.44 10.64 -8.72
N PHE A 233 102.73 11.73 -9.04
CA PHE A 233 102.99 12.69 -10.13
C PHE A 233 102.87 12.17 -11.56
N SER A 234 102.15 11.06 -11.78
CA SER A 234 101.79 10.60 -13.13
C SER A 234 100.66 11.46 -13.71
N ARG A 235 100.98 12.21 -14.78
CA ARG A 235 100.01 13.09 -15.45
C ARG A 235 98.94 12.30 -16.21
N ASP A 236 99.33 11.31 -17.00
CA ASP A 236 98.41 10.52 -17.82
C ASP A 236 97.39 9.76 -16.96
N TYR A 237 97.83 9.24 -15.80
CA TYR A 237 96.93 8.62 -14.83
C TYR A 237 95.94 9.63 -14.23
N ALA A 238 96.43 10.82 -13.85
CA ALA A 238 95.60 11.84 -13.22
C ALA A 238 94.54 12.40 -14.19
N GLU A 239 94.90 12.65 -15.45
CA GLU A 239 93.95 13.08 -16.48
C GLU A 239 92.90 11.98 -16.78
N GLY A 240 93.32 10.72 -16.85
CA GLY A 240 92.42 9.58 -17.02
C GLY A 240 91.44 9.39 -15.85
N TRP A 241 91.92 9.56 -14.61
CA TRP A 241 91.06 9.51 -13.42
C TRP A 241 90.03 10.64 -13.42
N CYS A 242 90.44 11.88 -13.71
CA CYS A 242 89.52 13.03 -13.77
C CYS A 242 88.46 12.84 -14.86
N ALA A 243 88.86 12.38 -16.05
CA ALA A 243 87.92 12.10 -17.14
C ALA A 243 86.92 10.98 -16.80
N GLY A 244 87.40 9.90 -16.17
CA GLY A 244 86.53 8.82 -15.68
C GLY A 244 85.56 9.28 -14.59
N ASN A 245 86.02 10.14 -13.67
CA ASN A 245 85.21 10.71 -12.60
C ASN A 245 84.13 11.65 -13.15
N ASP A 246 84.46 12.51 -14.13
CA ASP A 246 83.48 13.38 -14.80
C ASP A 246 82.44 12.56 -15.58
N ASN A 247 82.85 11.48 -16.24
CA ASN A 247 81.93 10.56 -16.90
C ASN A 247 80.99 9.86 -15.90
N ALA A 248 81.50 9.42 -14.75
CA ALA A 248 80.67 8.83 -13.70
C ALA A 248 79.64 9.83 -13.14
N ILE A 249 80.03 11.09 -12.91
CA ILE A 249 79.10 12.15 -12.50
C ILE A 249 78.02 12.39 -13.56
N HIS A 250 78.41 12.42 -14.83
CA HIS A 250 77.47 12.58 -15.94
C HIS A 250 76.43 11.45 -15.98
N GLU A 251 76.85 10.20 -15.87
CA GLU A 251 75.94 9.05 -15.88
C GLU A 251 74.99 9.04 -14.67
N ILE A 252 75.50 9.37 -13.47
CA ILE A 252 74.68 9.46 -12.24
C ILE A 252 73.61 10.55 -12.39
N ARG A 253 73.96 11.72 -12.95
CA ARG A 253 73.02 12.80 -13.22
C ARG A 253 72.00 12.42 -14.30
N THR A 254 72.44 11.73 -15.35
CA THR A 254 71.57 11.23 -16.43
C THR A 254 70.53 10.25 -15.89
N ALA A 255 70.88 9.49 -14.86
CA ALA A 255 69.95 8.62 -14.12
C ALA A 255 69.01 9.37 -13.13
N GLY A 256 69.08 10.71 -13.06
CA GLY A 256 68.22 11.53 -12.19
C GLY A 256 68.67 11.60 -10.72
N ILE A 257 69.89 11.16 -10.40
CA ILE A 257 70.42 11.15 -9.03
C ILE A 257 71.27 12.39 -8.78
N LYS A 258 71.03 13.07 -7.64
CA LYS A 258 71.78 14.27 -7.23
C LYS A 258 73.22 13.91 -6.85
N VAL A 259 74.20 14.75 -7.22
CA VAL A 259 75.61 14.60 -6.83
C VAL A 259 76.04 15.81 -6.00
N LYS A 260 76.81 15.58 -4.93
CA LYS A 260 77.19 16.62 -3.97
C LYS A 260 78.07 17.67 -4.65
N GLY A 261 77.66 18.94 -4.57
CA GLY A 261 78.32 20.06 -5.27
C GLY A 261 77.51 20.63 -6.44
N ASP A 262 76.31 20.10 -6.69
CA ASP A 262 75.22 20.82 -7.38
C ASP A 262 74.71 22.03 -6.58
#